data_AF-A0A1M5YVR6-F1
#
_entry.id   AF-A0A1M5YVR6-F1
#
_cell.length_a   1.000
_cell.length_b   1.000
_cell.length_c   1.000
_cell.angle_alpha   90.00
_cell.angle_beta   90.00
_cell.angle_gamma   90.00
#
_symmetry.space_group_name_H-M   'P 1'
#
loop_
_entity.id
_entity.type
_entity.pdbx_description
1 polymer ?
#
loop_
_entity_poly.entity_id
_entity_poly.type
_entity_poly.pdbx_seq_one_letter_code
_entity_poly.pdbx_strand_id
1 'polypeptide(L)'
;MEKASNQNALYQDYLIDLSFLLKEMAIEAKKASDKEKTDFSVGYLSGFHRVISLMQQQAESFGIPLDILGLDGIDPNLDLV
;
A
#
# COMPACT_ATOMS: atom_id res chain seq x y z
N MET A 1 -4.97 26.03 19.01
CA MET A 1 -5.19 24.57 19.19
C MET A 1 -6.04 23.99 18.06
N GLU A 2 -7.00 24.72 17.50
CA GLU A 2 -7.88 24.26 16.40
C GLU A 2 -7.15 23.96 15.06
N LYS A 3 -6.14 24.76 14.67
CA LYS A 3 -5.37 24.52 13.42
C LYS A 3 -4.56 23.22 13.39
N ALA A 4 -3.95 22.82 14.51
CA ALA A 4 -3.12 21.62 14.57
C ALA A 4 -3.98 20.33 14.53
N SER A 5 -5.16 20.37 15.14
CA SER A 5 -6.14 19.27 15.07
C SER A 5 -6.60 19.00 13.64
N ASN A 6 -6.80 20.06 12.84
CA ASN A 6 -7.24 19.92 11.45
C ASN A 6 -6.13 19.41 10.51
N GLN A 7 -4.86 19.70 10.84
CA GLN A 7 -3.71 19.18 10.09
C GLN A 7 -3.50 17.67 10.30
N ASN A 8 -3.70 17.18 11.53
CA ASN A 8 -3.61 15.75 11.81
C ASN A 8 -4.65 14.95 11.01
N ALA A 9 -5.89 15.44 10.95
CA ALA A 9 -6.94 14.82 10.13
C ALA A 9 -6.56 14.81 8.64
N LEU A 10 -6.06 15.95 8.11
CA LEU A 10 -5.63 16.04 6.71
C LEU A 10 -4.51 15.03 6.37
N TYR A 11 -3.52 14.87 7.25
CA TYR A 11 -2.43 13.91 7.02
C TYR A 11 -2.88 12.46 7.16
N GLN A 12 -3.83 12.18 8.05
CA GLN A 12 -4.46 10.87 8.15
C GLN A 12 -5.23 10.53 6.88
N ASP A 13 -6.09 11.43 6.41
CA ASP A 13 -6.88 11.25 5.19
C ASP A 13 -5.96 11.03 3.97
N TYR A 14 -4.89 11.84 3.85
CA TYR A 14 -3.88 11.66 2.81
C TYR A 14 -3.23 10.28 2.87
N LEU A 15 -2.82 9.82 4.06
CA LEU A 15 -2.16 8.54 4.22
C LEU A 15 -3.10 7.37 3.88
N ILE A 16 -4.35 7.45 4.30
CA ILE A 16 -5.38 6.44 4.01
C ILE A 16 -5.63 6.36 2.50
N ASP A 17 -5.88 7.50 1.86
CA ASP A 17 -6.14 7.55 0.41
C ASP A 17 -4.94 7.05 -0.41
N LEU A 18 -3.73 7.50 -0.06
CA LEU A 18 -2.50 7.04 -0.72
C LEU A 18 -2.29 5.53 -0.55
N SER A 19 -2.51 5.00 0.65
CA SER A 19 -2.36 3.57 0.94
C SER A 19 -3.37 2.73 0.15
N PHE A 20 -4.62 3.19 0.07
CA PHE A 20 -5.66 2.58 -0.74
C PHE A 20 -5.29 2.58 -2.23
N LEU A 21 -4.88 3.72 -2.78
CA LEU A 21 -4.48 3.82 -4.19
C LEU A 21 -3.27 2.93 -4.51
N LEU A 22 -2.26 2.87 -3.63
CA LEU A 22 -1.12 1.98 -3.81
C LEU A 22 -1.53 0.50 -3.82
N LYS A 23 -2.49 0.10 -2.98
CA LYS A 23 -3.05 -1.26 -2.98
C LYS A 23 -3.75 -1.57 -4.30
N GLU A 24 -4.62 -0.67 -4.78
CA GLU A 24 -5.32 -0.87 -6.06
C GLU A 24 -4.32 -0.97 -7.23
N MET A 25 -3.32 -0.09 -7.27
CA MET A 25 -2.26 -0.16 -8.29
C MET A 25 -1.45 -1.46 -8.22
N ALA A 26 -1.19 -1.98 -7.02
CA ALA A 26 -0.50 -3.26 -6.84
C ALA A 26 -1.33 -4.45 -7.37
N ILE A 27 -2.65 -4.44 -7.13
CA ILE A 27 -3.58 -5.44 -7.67
C ILE A 27 -3.61 -5.38 -9.21
N GLU A 28 -3.61 -4.19 -9.79
CA GLU A 28 -3.51 -4.01 -11.25
C GLU A 28 -2.17 -4.50 -11.80
N ALA A 29 -1.06 -4.19 -11.12
CA ALA A 29 0.26 -4.68 -11.48
C ALA A 29 0.33 -6.21 -11.44
N LYS A 30 -0.34 -6.85 -10.47
CA LYS A 30 -0.44 -8.32 -10.40
C LYS A 30 -1.15 -8.88 -11.62
N LYS A 31 -2.32 -8.32 -11.97
CA LYS A 31 -3.08 -8.72 -13.17
C LYS A 31 -2.25 -8.56 -14.46
N ALA A 32 -1.50 -7.46 -14.57
CA ALA A 32 -0.62 -7.22 -15.72
C ALA A 32 0.54 -8.22 -15.78
N SER A 33 1.21 -8.46 -14.66
CA SER A 33 2.29 -9.46 -14.54
C SER A 33 1.81 -10.86 -14.89
N ASP A 34 0.66 -11.29 -14.37
CA ASP A 34 0.10 -12.62 -14.64
C ASP A 34 -0.25 -12.83 -16.13
N LYS A 35 -0.64 -11.75 -16.82
CA LYS A 35 -0.98 -11.76 -18.24
C LYS A 35 0.24 -11.69 -19.16
N GLU A 36 1.17 -10.77 -18.89
CA GLU A 36 2.27 -10.45 -19.82
C GLU A 36 3.57 -11.19 -19.50
N LYS A 37 3.87 -11.39 -18.21
CA LYS A 37 5.07 -12.07 -17.70
C LYS A 37 6.39 -11.54 -18.30
N THR A 38 6.44 -10.25 -18.60
CA THR A 38 7.66 -9.56 -19.03
C THR A 38 8.51 -9.16 -17.83
N ASP A 39 9.82 -9.04 -18.01
CA ASP A 39 10.73 -8.54 -16.96
C ASP A 39 10.27 -7.20 -16.37
N PHE A 40 9.72 -6.32 -17.21
CA PHE A 40 9.15 -5.05 -16.77
C PHE A 40 7.93 -5.25 -15.88
N SER A 41 6.95 -6.07 -16.30
CA SER A 41 5.72 -6.31 -15.51
C SER A 41 6.02 -6.99 -14.17
N VAL A 42 6.97 -7.93 -14.14
CA VAL A 42 7.43 -8.61 -12.92
C VAL A 42 8.19 -7.63 -12.02
N GLY A 43 9.08 -6.82 -12.58
CA GLY A 43 9.81 -5.79 -11.83
C GLY A 43 8.90 -4.72 -11.25
N TYR A 44 7.87 -4.32 -11.99
CA TYR A 44 6.85 -3.36 -11.55
C TYR A 44 6.04 -3.92 -10.36
N LEU A 45 5.58 -5.17 -10.46
CA LEU A 45 4.92 -5.88 -9.35
C LEU A 45 5.84 -5.98 -8.11
N SER A 46 7.11 -6.33 -8.31
CA SER A 46 8.11 -6.40 -7.24
C SER A 46 8.34 -5.04 -6.55
N GLY A 47 8.19 -3.94 -7.28
CA GLY A 47 8.21 -2.60 -6.70
C GLY A 47 7.08 -2.38 -5.69
N PHE A 48 5.86 -2.81 -6.02
CA PHE A 48 4.73 -2.75 -5.09
C PHE A 48 4.90 -3.68 -3.90
N HIS A 49 5.44 -4.89 -4.10
CA HIS A 49 5.81 -5.78 -3.00
C HIS A 49 6.65 -5.02 -1.97
N ARG A 50 7.71 -4.33 -2.43
CA ARG A 50 8.63 -3.62 -1.56
C ARG A 50 7.97 -2.46 -0.80
N VAL A 51 7.18 -1.65 -1.51
CA VAL A 51 6.53 -0.47 -0.94
C VAL A 51 5.45 -0.86 0.07
N ILE A 52 4.55 -1.78 -0.29
CA ILE A 52 3.46 -2.20 0.59
C ILE A 52 4.01 -2.94 1.81
N SER A 53 5.01 -3.82 1.64
CA SER A 53 5.67 -4.46 2.78
C SER A 53 6.27 -3.44 3.75
N LEU A 54 6.92 -2.39 3.24
CA LEU A 54 7.48 -1.34 4.08
C LEU A 54 6.38 -0.58 4.84
N MET A 55 5.27 -0.26 4.18
CA MET A 55 4.13 0.43 4.80
C MET A 55 3.50 -0.42 5.91
N GLN A 56 3.29 -1.71 5.67
CA GLN A 56 2.74 -2.64 6.68
C GLN A 56 3.69 -2.78 7.89
N GLN A 57 5.00 -2.90 7.66
CA GLN A 57 6.02 -2.95 8.73
C GLN A 57 6.07 -1.66 9.56
N GLN A 58 5.94 -0.50 8.91
CA GLN A 58 5.87 0.78 9.63
C GLN A 58 4.57 0.86 10.43
N ALA A 59 3.42 0.51 9.84
CA ALA A 59 2.15 0.49 10.54
C ALA A 59 2.21 -0.38 11.81
N GLU A 60 2.77 -1.59 11.70
CA GLU A 60 3.02 -2.47 12.85
C GLU A 60 3.92 -1.81 13.91
N SER A 61 5.04 -1.18 13.49
CA SER A 61 5.98 -0.51 14.39
C SER A 61 5.35 0.67 15.16
N PHE A 62 4.37 1.34 14.56
CA PHE A 62 3.61 2.43 15.18
C PHE A 62 2.32 1.96 15.88
N GLY A 63 2.01 0.66 15.86
CA GLY A 63 0.78 0.11 16.42
C GLY A 63 -0.48 0.54 15.68
N ILE A 64 -0.37 0.81 14.38
CA ILE A 64 -1.49 1.22 13.51
C ILE A 64 -2.06 -0.04 12.84
N PRO A 65 -3.33 -0.38 13.09
CA PRO A 65 -4.03 -1.45 12.37
C PRO A 65 -4.07 -1.22 10.85
N LEU A 66 -3.85 -2.27 10.07
CA LEU A 66 -3.79 -2.16 8.60
C LEU A 66 -5.12 -1.81 7.95
N ASP A 67 -6.24 -2.21 8.55
CA ASP A 67 -7.60 -1.88 8.12
C ASP A 67 -7.88 -0.38 8.21
N ILE A 68 -7.29 0.32 9.18
CA ILE A 68 -7.36 1.79 9.27
C ILE A 68 -6.66 2.45 8.07
N LEU A 69 -5.56 1.86 7.58
CA LEU A 69 -4.82 2.37 6.43
C LEU A 69 -5.36 1.83 5.10
N GLY A 70 -6.39 0.98 5.11
CA GLY A 70 -6.88 0.29 3.91
C GLY A 70 -5.85 -0.67 3.27
N LEU A 71 -4.84 -1.11 4.03
CA LEU A 71 -3.81 -2.07 3.61
C LEU A 71 -4.13 -3.51 4.03
N ASP A 72 -5.31 -3.75 4.58
CA ASP A 72 -5.83 -5.09 4.84
C ASP A 72 -6.24 -5.79 3.53
N GLY A 73 -6.30 -7.12 3.59
CA GLY A 73 -6.72 -7.96 2.46
C GLY A 73 -5.67 -8.13 1.36
N ILE A 74 -4.43 -7.67 1.59
CA ILE A 74 -3.28 -7.92 0.71
C ILE A 74 -2.09 -8.42 1.53
N ASP A 75 -1.56 -9.58 1.17
CA ASP A 75 -0.30 -10.12 1.68
C ASP A 75 0.76 -9.98 0.58
N PRO A 76 1.74 -9.07 0.71
CA PRO A 76 2.76 -8.89 -0.30
C PRO A 76 3.47 -10.19 -0.70
N ASN A 77 3.71 -11.11 0.24
CA ASN A 77 4.46 -12.33 -0.02
C ASN A 77 3.65 -13.40 -0.77
N LEU A 78 2.33 -13.25 -0.82
CA LEU A 78 1.43 -14.16 -1.54
C LEU A 78 0.88 -13.51 -2.82
N ASP A 79 0.50 -12.24 -2.74
CA ASP A 79 -0.23 -11.53 -3.77
C ASP A 79 0.68 -10.78 -4.75
N LEU A 80 1.90 -10.39 -4.33
CA LEU A 80 2.80 -9.53 -5.08
C LEU A 80 4.10 -10.24 -5.50
N VAL A 81 3.99 -11.53 -5.83
CA VAL A 81 5.06 -12.40 -6.32
C VAL A 81 4.76 -13.00 -7.70
#